data_AF-A0A0D3CZB6-F1
#
_entry.id   AF-A0A0D3CZB6-F1
#
_cell.length_a   1.000
_cell.length_b   1.000
_cell.length_c   1.000
_cell.angle_alpha   90.00
_cell.angle_beta   90.00
_cell.angle_gamma   90.00
#
_symmetry.space_group_name_H-M   'P 1'
#
loop_
_entity.id
_entity.type
_entity.pdbx_description
1 polymer ?
#
loop_
_entity_poly.entity_id
_entity_poly.type
_entity_poly.pdbx_seq_one_letter_code
_entity_poly.pdbx_strand_id
1 'polypeptide(L)'
;MEKDLNEKTEEEEFNTGPLSVLMMSVKNDTKVLINCCNNRKLIGCVRDFERRCNMVLENIREMRIEVPKNGKGKKKALPVNRDRFISKMFLATNSHESQV
;
A
#
# COMPACT_ATOMS: atom_id res chain seq x y z
N MET A 1 -21.64 -8.83 -24.03
CA MET A 1 -22.50 -7.62 -24.01
C MET A 1 -22.55 -6.98 -22.64
N GLU A 2 -22.97 -7.64 -21.55
CA GLU A 2 -22.93 -7.00 -20.21
C GLU A 2 -21.50 -6.84 -19.64
N LYS A 3 -20.60 -7.81 -19.89
CA LYS A 3 -19.19 -7.71 -19.45
C LYS A 3 -18.45 -6.51 -20.07
N ASP A 4 -18.69 -6.27 -21.36
CA ASP A 4 -18.01 -5.20 -22.12
C ASP A 4 -18.43 -3.78 -21.69
N LEU A 5 -19.63 -3.64 -21.10
CA LEU A 5 -20.11 -2.38 -20.53
C LEU A 5 -19.47 -2.09 -19.16
N ASN A 6 -19.28 -3.13 -18.35
CA ASN A 6 -18.69 -2.99 -17.02
C ASN A 6 -17.20 -2.65 -17.09
N GLU A 7 -16.44 -3.28 -18.01
CA GLU A 7 -15.01 -2.98 -18.21
C GLU A 7 -14.77 -1.53 -18.67
N LYS A 8 -15.63 -1.01 -19.56
CA LYS A 8 -15.55 0.39 -20.00
C LYS A 8 -15.81 1.39 -18.87
N THR A 9 -16.75 1.06 -17.99
CA THR A 9 -17.08 1.91 -16.84
C THR A 9 -15.91 1.92 -15.83
N GLU A 10 -15.23 0.78 -15.65
CA GLU A 10 -14.06 0.68 -14.77
C GLU A 10 -12.85 1.46 -15.31
N GLU A 11 -12.54 1.37 -16.60
CA GLU A 11 -11.47 2.19 -17.20
C GLU A 11 -11.75 3.69 -17.06
N GLU A 12 -13.00 4.12 -17.24
CA GLU A 12 -13.39 5.52 -17.03
C GLU A 12 -13.23 5.95 -15.56
N GLU A 13 -13.61 5.10 -14.60
CA GLU A 13 -13.40 5.34 -13.16
C GLU A 13 -11.92 5.38 -12.77
N PHE A 14 -11.05 4.63 -13.45
CA PHE A 14 -9.60 4.70 -13.23
C PHE A 14 -8.98 5.96 -13.85
N ASN A 15 -9.50 6.43 -14.97
CA ASN A 15 -8.98 7.62 -15.64
C ASN A 15 -9.56 8.92 -15.06
N THR A 16 -10.74 8.87 -14.45
CA THR A 16 -11.42 10.04 -13.88
C THR A 16 -11.73 9.80 -12.40
N GLY A 17 -11.15 10.63 -11.52
CA GLY A 17 -11.37 10.55 -10.07
C GLY A 17 -10.10 10.27 -9.26
N PRO A 18 -10.22 9.90 -7.97
CA PRO A 18 -9.07 9.80 -7.06
C PRO A 18 -8.12 8.65 -7.39
N LEU A 19 -8.60 7.58 -8.04
CA LEU A 19 -7.76 6.44 -8.46
C LEU A 19 -6.86 6.78 -9.66
N SER A 20 -7.13 7.86 -10.38
CA SER A 20 -6.28 8.32 -11.50
C SER A 20 -4.83 8.60 -11.08
N VAL A 21 -4.60 8.98 -9.81
CA VAL A 21 -3.26 9.17 -9.26
C VAL A 21 -2.47 7.86 -9.24
N LEU A 22 -3.13 6.74 -8.93
CA LEU A 22 -2.50 5.41 -8.96
C LEU A 22 -2.23 4.96 -10.40
N MET A 23 -3.17 5.23 -11.32
CA MET A 23 -2.99 4.98 -12.75
C MET A 23 -1.78 5.75 -13.31
N MET A 24 -1.65 7.04 -12.97
CA MET A 24 -0.46 7.83 -13.32
C MET A 24 0.82 7.26 -12.70
N SER A 25 0.73 6.72 -11.48
CA SER A 25 1.89 6.16 -10.79
C SER A 25 2.40 4.88 -11.47
N VAL A 26 1.50 4.02 -11.93
CA VAL A 26 1.85 2.83 -12.72
C VAL A 26 2.47 3.25 -14.06
N LYS A 27 1.83 4.18 -14.79
CA LYS A 27 2.31 4.64 -16.11
C LYS A 27 3.69 5.29 -16.06
N ASN A 28 3.96 6.07 -15.01
CA ASN A 28 5.20 6.83 -14.87
C ASN A 28 6.27 6.11 -14.02
N ASP A 29 5.99 4.90 -13.54
CA ASP A 29 6.84 4.16 -12.60
C ASP A 29 7.25 5.00 -11.37
N THR A 30 6.33 5.83 -10.85
CA THR A 30 6.62 6.70 -9.71
C THR A 30 6.53 5.93 -8.40
N LYS A 31 7.41 6.29 -7.46
CA LYS A 31 7.39 5.72 -6.12
C LYS A 31 6.25 6.33 -5.31
N VAL A 32 5.45 5.47 -4.71
CA VAL A 32 4.36 5.85 -3.81
C VAL A 32 4.72 5.51 -2.37
N LEU A 33 4.27 6.34 -1.42
CA LEU A 33 4.30 6.06 0.02
C LEU A 33 2.92 5.61 0.48
N ILE A 34 2.81 4.35 0.91
CA ILE A 34 1.57 3.75 1.39
C ILE A 34 1.66 3.61 2.91
N ASN A 35 0.71 4.23 3.63
CA ASN A 35 0.56 4.06 5.07
C ASN A 35 -0.42 2.91 5.36
N CYS A 36 0.07 1.82 5.94
CA CYS A 36 -0.75 0.66 6.27
C CYS A 36 -1.35 0.77 7.68
N CYS A 37 -2.53 0.16 7.89
CA CYS A 37 -3.23 0.16 9.19
C CYS A 37 -2.46 -0.53 10.33
N ASN A 38 -1.43 -1.31 10.00
CA ASN A 38 -0.55 -1.98 10.97
C ASN A 38 0.66 -1.12 11.38
N ASN A 39 0.58 0.20 11.22
CA ASN A 39 1.66 1.17 11.49
C ASN A 39 2.95 0.90 10.71
N ARG A 40 2.84 0.25 9.54
CA ARG A 40 3.96 0.07 8.61
C ARG A 40 3.81 1.07 7.47
N LYS A 41 4.93 1.61 7.01
CA LYS A 41 4.97 2.49 5.85
C LYS A 41 5.72 1.78 4.73
N LEU A 42 5.09 1.66 3.57
CA LEU A 42 5.71 1.04 2.39
C LEU A 42 6.06 2.13 1.39
N ILE A 43 7.28 2.11 0.87
CA ILE A 43 7.68 2.94 -0.27
C ILE A 43 8.05 2.01 -1.41
N GLY A 44 7.39 2.12 -2.56
CA GLY A 44 7.65 1.25 -3.70
C GLY A 44 6.95 1.72 -4.97
N CYS A 45 7.16 1.00 -6.07
CA CYS A 45 6.45 1.26 -7.33
C CYS A 45 5.22 0.35 -7.43
N VAL A 46 4.10 0.91 -7.86
CA VAL A 46 2.89 0.12 -8.17
C VAL A 46 3.05 -0.45 -9.57
N ARG A 47 2.87 -1.76 -9.70
CA ARG A 47 2.85 -2.46 -11.00
C ARG A 47 1.44 -2.66 -11.51
N ASP A 48 0.52 -2.94 -10.60
CA ASP A 48 -0.87 -3.17 -10.92
C ASP A 48 -1.73 -2.83 -9.70
N PHE A 49 -2.99 -2.45 -9.93
CA PHE A 49 -3.95 -2.19 -8.87
C PHE A 49 -5.38 -2.49 -9.31
N GLU A 50 -6.22 -2.86 -8.35
CA GLU A 50 -7.64 -3.12 -8.56
C GLU A 50 -8.50 -2.00 -7.95
N ARG A 51 -9.80 -2.00 -8.25
CA ARG A 51 -10.80 -1.06 -7.69
C ARG A 51 -10.82 -1.05 -6.16
N ARG A 52 -10.55 -2.20 -5.52
CA ARG A 52 -10.45 -2.34 -4.05
C ARG A 52 -9.13 -1.82 -3.46
N CYS A 53 -8.28 -1.21 -4.28
CA CYS A 53 -6.93 -0.80 -3.94
C CYS A 53 -6.03 -1.98 -3.50
N ASN A 54 -6.35 -3.20 -3.92
CA ASN A 54 -5.37 -4.29 -3.91
C ASN A 54 -4.27 -3.91 -4.89
N MET A 55 -3.01 -4.11 -4.52
CA MET A 55 -1.87 -3.65 -5.33
C MET A 55 -0.79 -4.71 -5.46
N VAL A 56 -0.19 -4.78 -6.64
CA VAL A 56 1.09 -5.46 -6.86
C VAL A 56 2.19 -4.40 -6.78
N LEU A 57 3.10 -4.55 -5.82
CA LEU A 57 4.20 -3.63 -5.59
C LEU A 57 5.54 -4.29 -5.92
N GLU A 58 6.49 -3.49 -6.42
CA GLU A 58 7.88 -3.91 -6.63
C GLU A 58 8.86 -2.88 -6.05
N ASN A 59 10.08 -3.34 -5.75
CA ASN A 59 11.18 -2.54 -5.17
C ASN A 59 10.75 -1.83 -3.86
N ILE A 60 10.12 -2.57 -2.95
CA ILE A 60 9.51 -2.01 -1.75
C ILE A 60 10.54 -1.86 -0.63
N ARG A 61 10.56 -0.70 -0.01
CA ARG A 61 11.17 -0.42 1.29
C ARG A 61 10.06 -0.33 2.34
N GLU A 62 9.97 -1.35 3.19
CA GLU A 62 9.11 -1.36 4.36
C GLU A 62 9.82 -0.67 5.52
N MET A 63 9.28 0.46 5.95
CA MET A 63 9.74 1.22 7.12
C MET A 63 8.86 0.86 8.31
N ARG A 64 9.48 0.35 9.37
CA ARG A 64 8.81 0.03 10.63
C ARG A 64 9.55 0.68 11.78
N ILE A 65 8.79 1.23 12.71
CA ILE A 65 9.34 1.65 14.00
C ILE A 65 9.17 0.49 14.98
N GLU A 66 10.29 0.03 15.52
CA GLU A 66 10.30 -0.96 16.60
C GLU A 66 10.68 -0.27 17.91
N VAL A 67 9.94 -0.55 18.98
CA VAL A 67 10.35 -0.17 20.34
C VAL A 67 11.02 -1.40 20.94
N PRO A 68 12.35 -1.39 21.14
CA PRO A 68 13.05 -2.51 21.73
C PRO A 68 12.44 -2.87 23.09
N LYS A 69 12.20 -4.16 23.32
CA LYS A 69 11.85 -4.65 24.66
C LYS A 69 13.11 -4.67 25.50
N ASN A 70 13.31 -3.64 26.31
CA ASN A 70 14.34 -3.65 27.33
C ASN A 70 14.00 -4.68 28.41
N GLY A 71 15.03 -5.33 28.98
CA GLY A 71 14.86 -6.26 30.10
C GLY A 71 14.13 -5.63 31.29
N LYS A 72 13.48 -6.47 32.11
CA LYS A 72 12.70 -6.04 33.29
C LYS A 72 13.50 -5.03 34.13
N GLY A 73 12.90 -3.87 34.41
CA GLY A 73 13.47 -2.82 35.27
C GLY A 73 14.26 -1.71 34.56
N LYS A 74 14.47 -1.77 33.24
CA LYS A 74 15.14 -0.70 32.49
C LYS A 74 14.12 0.27 31.87
N LYS A 75 14.47 1.56 31.79
CA LYS A 75 13.65 2.62 31.16
C LYS A 75 13.21 2.20 29.75
N LYS A 76 12.02 2.64 29.32
CA LYS A 76 11.48 2.38 27.96
C LYS A 76 12.54 2.75 26.92
N ALA A 77 12.84 1.83 26.02
CA ALA A 77 13.79 2.06 24.94
C ALA A 77 13.26 3.12 23.98
N LEU A 78 14.18 3.86 23.36
CA LEU A 78 13.82 4.80 22.30
C LEU A 78 13.31 4.01 21.08
N PRO A 79 12.33 4.55 20.34
CA PRO A 79 11.89 3.95 19.08
C PRO A 79 13.05 3.91 18.09
N VAL A 80 13.22 2.77 17.41
CA VAL A 80 14.27 2.55 16.42
C VAL A 80 13.60 2.27 15.06
N ASN A 81 14.06 2.96 14.02
CA ASN A 81 13.62 2.69 12.66
C ASN A 81 14.33 1.43 12.14
N ARG A 82 13.55 0.47 11.65
CA ARG A 82 14.02 -0.71 10.93
C ARG A 82 13.42 -0.72 9.54
N ASP A 83 14.31 -0.82 8.56
CA ASP A 83 13.91 -0.94 7.16
C ASP A 83 14.12 -2.36 6.68
N ARG A 84 13.18 -2.84 5.86
CA ARG A 84 13.29 -4.10 5.14
C ARG A 84 13.08 -3.86 3.65
N PHE A 85 13.92 -4.46 2.82
CA PHE A 85 13.74 -4.45 1.38
C PHE A 85 12.99 -5.71 0.92
N ILE A 86 12.04 -5.54 0.00
CA ILE A 86 11.21 -6.60 -0.54
C ILE A 86 11.11 -6.39 -2.05
N SER A 87 11.52 -7.37 -2.83
CA SER A 87 11.57 -7.23 -4.29
C SER A 87 10.18 -7.13 -4.91
N LYS A 88 9.23 -7.95 -4.43
CA LYS A 88 7.85 -8.00 -4.91
C LYS A 88 6.88 -8.34 -3.77
N MET A 89 5.73 -7.68 -3.73
CA MET A 89 4.70 -7.89 -2.71
C MET A 89 3.31 -7.71 -3.31
N PHE A 90 2.38 -8.56 -2.90
CA PHE A 90 0.95 -8.30 -3.06
C PHE A 90 0.42 -7.65 -1.78
N LEU A 91 -0.17 -6.47 -1.90
CA LEU A 91 -0.84 -5.76 -0.83
C LEU A 91 -2.35 -5.96 -0.99
N ALA A 92 -2.96 -6.68 -0.05
CA ALA A 92 -4.40 -6.89 0.00
C ALA A 92 -5.05 -5.85 0.92
N THR A 93 -6.12 -5.23 0.46
CA THR A 93 -6.98 -4.39 1.30
C THR A 93 -7.88 -5.31 2.13
N ASN A 94 -7.70 -5.31 3.44
CA ASN A 94 -8.62 -6.01 4.34
C ASN A 94 -9.89 -5.15 4.50
N SER A 95 -11.03 -5.70 4.10
CA SER A 95 -12.34 -5.13 4.37
C SER A 95 -12.72 -5.34 5.84
N HIS A 96 -12.13 -4.57 6.76
CA HIS A 96 -12.85 -4.26 7.99
C HIS A 96 -13.82 -3.12 7.66
N GLU A 97 -14.90 -3.50 7.00
CA GLU A 97 -16.14 -2.73 7.02
C GLU A 97 -16.63 -2.80 8.47
N SER A 98 -16.15 -1.88 9.32
CA SER A 98 -16.82 -1.62 10.58
C SER A 98 -18.17 -1.04 10.19
N GLN A 99 -19.19 -1.90 10.15
CA GLN A 99 -20.58 -1.44 10.18
C GLN A 99 -20.70 -0.52 11.40
N VAL A 100 -20.96 0.76 11.12
CA VAL A 100 -21.48 1.73 12.09
C VAL A 100 -22.93 1.99 11.71
#